data_AF-A0A8S2WHN3-F1
#
_entry.id   AF-A0A8S2WHN3-F1
#
_cell.length_a   1.000
_cell.length_b   1.000
_cell.length_c   1.000
_cell.angle_alpha   90.00
_cell.angle_beta   90.00
_cell.angle_gamma   90.00
#
_symmetry.space_group_name_H-M   'P 1'
#
loop_
_entity.id
_entity.type
_entity.pdbx_description
1 polymer ?
#
loop_
_entity_poly.entity_id
_entity_poly.type
_entity_poly.pdbx_seq_one_letter_code
_entity_poly.pdbx_strand_id
1 'polypeptide(L)'
;IAHEHKINLSWNFVATSHGKGVVDGIGGTVKWLVWSTVLGGGACRSAEDFIKIAKQKTKKIIPIEITKNDISASKLKLRKMTLTHLN
;
A
#
# COMPACT_ATOMS: atom_id res chain seq x y z
N ILE A 1 9.33 1.17 32.80
CA ILE A 1 8.93 -0.18 32.30
C ILE A 1 10.12 -1.01 31.78
N ALA A 2 10.57 -0.96 30.51
CA ALA A 2 11.60 -1.91 30.03
C ALA A 2 13.01 -1.70 30.64
N HIS A 3 13.47 -0.44 30.74
CA HIS A 3 14.78 -0.10 31.31
C HIS A 3 14.85 -0.32 32.83
N GLU A 4 13.71 -0.20 33.51
CA GLU A 4 13.57 -0.32 34.97
C GLU A 4 13.70 -1.77 35.46
N HIS A 5 13.43 -2.75 34.58
CA HIS A 5 13.51 -4.18 34.89
C HIS A 5 14.69 -4.92 34.23
N LYS A 6 15.66 -4.20 33.63
CA LYS A 6 16.79 -4.79 32.88
C LYS A 6 16.36 -5.82 31.81
N ILE A 7 15.22 -5.61 31.16
CA ILE A 7 14.72 -6.52 30.12
C ILE A 7 15.26 -6.08 28.78
N ASN A 8 16.01 -6.95 28.11
CA ASN A 8 16.50 -6.69 26.76
C ASN A 8 15.40 -7.06 25.75
N LEU A 9 14.74 -6.04 25.19
CA LEU A 9 13.69 -6.21 24.18
C LEU A 9 14.30 -6.05 22.79
N SER A 10 14.40 -7.15 22.05
CA SER A 10 14.77 -7.14 20.64
C SER A 10 13.51 -7.29 19.78
N TRP A 11 13.30 -6.33 18.87
CA TRP A 11 12.20 -6.37 17.90
C TRP A 11 12.69 -6.93 16.57
N ASN A 12 12.36 -8.19 16.29
CA ASN A 12 12.72 -8.84 15.04
C ASN A 12 11.65 -8.52 13.97
N PHE A 13 11.89 -7.46 13.18
CA PHE A 13 10.96 -6.98 12.14
C PHE A 13 10.63 -8.04 11.07
N VAL A 14 11.49 -9.06 10.90
CA VAL A 14 11.36 -10.14 9.90
C VAL A 14 11.10 -11.52 10.51
N ALA A 15 10.77 -11.63 11.80
CA ALA A 15 10.43 -12.91 12.39
C ALA A 15 9.08 -13.44 11.83
N THR A 16 9.14 -14.56 11.11
CA THR A 16 8.01 -15.27 10.52
C THR A 16 7.17 -16.00 11.57
N SER A 17 6.50 -15.28 12.49
CA SER A 17 5.59 -15.89 13.49
C SER A 17 4.73 -14.86 14.27
N HIS A 18 5.00 -13.56 14.19
CA HIS A 18 4.18 -12.56 14.91
C HIS A 18 2.86 -12.23 14.20
N GLY A 19 1.87 -13.11 14.38
CA GLY A 19 0.48 -12.69 14.63
C GLY A 19 -0.18 -11.72 13.63
N LYS A 20 -0.06 -11.97 12.33
CA LYS A 20 -1.10 -11.54 11.37
C LYS A 20 -1.41 -12.75 10.50
N GLY A 21 -2.60 -13.30 10.66
CA GLY A 21 -3.14 -14.30 9.73
C GLY A 21 -3.11 -13.76 8.29
N VAL A 22 -3.47 -14.61 7.33
CA VAL A 22 -3.69 -14.17 5.95
C VAL A 22 -4.51 -12.88 5.99
N VAL A 23 -4.06 -11.85 5.28
CA VAL A 23 -4.86 -10.63 5.13
C VAL A 23 -6.06 -11.04 4.27
N ASP A 24 -7.12 -11.58 4.87
CA ASP A 24 -8.31 -12.13 4.19
C ASP A 24 -9.27 -11.04 3.68
N GLY A 25 -8.71 -9.90 3.26
CA GLY A 25 -9.45 -8.78 2.69
C GLY A 25 -8.95 -8.45 1.29
N ILE A 26 -9.66 -7.55 0.60
CA ILE A 26 -9.35 -7.07 -0.76
C ILE A 26 -7.86 -6.72 -0.91
N GLY A 27 -7.29 -6.01 0.06
CA GLY A 27 -5.87 -5.62 0.05
C GLY A 27 -4.90 -6.81 0.13
N GLY A 28 -5.23 -7.85 0.90
CA GLY A 28 -4.39 -9.03 1.01
C GLY A 28 -4.52 -9.96 -0.18
N THR A 29 -5.71 -10.08 -0.77
CA THR A 29 -5.89 -10.75 -2.06
C THR A 29 -5.01 -10.11 -3.13
N VAL A 30 -5.04 -8.78 -3.26
CA VAL A 30 -4.19 -8.07 -4.24
C VAL A 30 -2.71 -8.28 -3.93
N LYS A 31 -2.29 -8.13 -2.66
CA LYS A 31 -0.90 -8.37 -2.25
C LYS A 31 -0.44 -9.78 -2.61
N TRP A 32 -1.26 -10.79 -2.35
CA TRP A 32 -0.92 -12.19 -2.65
C TRP A 32 -0.82 -12.46 -4.17
N LEU A 33 -1.68 -11.84 -4.98
CA LEU A 33 -1.60 -11.95 -6.45
C LEU A 33 -0.33 -11.32 -7.02
N VAL A 34 0.09 -10.17 -6.49
CA VAL A 34 1.35 -9.54 -6.89
C VAL A 34 2.53 -10.36 -6.38
N TRP A 35 2.50 -10.79 -5.12
CA TRP A 35 3.54 -11.62 -4.51
C TRP A 35 3.76 -12.94 -5.24
N SER A 36 2.70 -13.65 -5.61
CA SER A 36 2.80 -14.89 -6.37
C SER A 36 3.42 -14.69 -7.76
N THR A 37 3.19 -13.52 -8.37
CA THR A 37 3.84 -13.14 -9.63
C THR A 37 5.34 -12.92 -9.45
N VAL A 38 5.75 -12.28 -8.34
CA VAL A 38 7.17 -12.08 -8.02
C VAL A 38 7.87 -13.40 -7.68
N LEU A 39 7.22 -14.27 -6.90
CA LEU A 39 7.72 -15.62 -6.61
C LEU A 39 7.92 -16.45 -7.88
N GLY A 40 7.09 -16.26 -8.89
CA GLY A 40 7.24 -16.89 -10.21
C GLY A 40 8.34 -16.28 -11.09
N GLY A 41 9.19 -15.39 -10.56
CA GLY A 41 10.26 -14.71 -11.31
C GLY A 41 9.85 -13.40 -11.97
N GLY A 42 8.62 -12.92 -11.75
CA GLY A 42 8.19 -11.60 -12.19
C GLY A 42 8.88 -10.47 -11.44
N ALA A 43 9.01 -9.30 -12.08
CA ALA A 43 9.55 -8.11 -11.44
C ALA A 43 8.43 -7.17 -10.97
N CYS A 44 8.54 -6.67 -9.74
CA CYS A 44 7.71 -5.60 -9.20
C CYS A 44 8.63 -4.62 -8.45
N ARG A 45 9.06 -3.53 -9.12
CA ARG A 45 10.09 -2.62 -8.59
C ARG A 45 9.54 -1.25 -8.19
N SER A 46 8.32 -0.94 -8.59
CA SER A 46 7.67 0.33 -8.28
C SER A 46 6.18 0.16 -7.93
N ALA A 47 5.53 1.26 -7.54
CA ALA A 47 4.09 1.26 -7.28
C ALA A 47 3.28 1.06 -8.57
N GLU A 48 3.76 1.61 -9.68
CA GLU A 48 3.19 1.45 -11.02
C GLU A 48 3.22 -0.03 -11.44
N ASP A 49 4.34 -0.72 -11.22
CA ASP A 49 4.47 -2.16 -11.47
C ASP A 49 3.46 -2.96 -10.64
N PHE A 50 3.32 -2.62 -9.36
CA PHE A 50 2.37 -3.26 -8.46
C PHE A 50 0.93 -3.14 -8.98
N ILE A 51 0.51 -1.93 -9.35
CA ILE A 51 -0.83 -1.68 -9.88
C ILE A 51 -1.05 -2.39 -11.21
N LYS A 52 -0.05 -2.39 -12.10
CA LYS A 52 -0.09 -3.10 -13.37
C LYS A 52 -0.31 -4.60 -13.17
N ILE A 53 0.48 -5.23 -12.30
CA ILE A 53 0.35 -6.66 -11.98
C ILE A 53 -1.01 -6.94 -11.34
N ALA A 54 -1.44 -6.11 -10.39
CA ALA A 54 -2.74 -6.27 -9.72
C ALA A 54 -3.91 -6.25 -10.73
N LYS A 55 -3.93 -5.27 -11.65
CA LYS A 55 -4.94 -5.16 -12.73
C LYS A 55 -4.91 -6.35 -13.70
N GLN A 56 -3.72 -6.92 -13.96
CA GLN A 56 -3.59 -8.11 -14.81
C GLN A 56 -4.11 -9.38 -14.11
N LYS A 57 -3.92 -9.49 -12.80
CA LYS A 57 -4.19 -10.73 -12.05
C LYS A 57 -5.63 -10.84 -11.53
N THR A 58 -6.38 -9.75 -11.44
CA THR A 58 -7.79 -9.80 -11.04
C THR A 58 -8.61 -8.72 -11.72
N LYS A 59 -9.80 -9.10 -12.20
CA LYS A 59 -10.84 -8.18 -12.69
C LYS A 59 -11.90 -7.86 -11.63
N LYS A 60 -11.91 -8.60 -10.51
CA LYS A 60 -12.92 -8.45 -9.42
C LYS A 60 -12.56 -7.30 -8.48
N ILE A 61 -11.28 -6.95 -8.41
CA ILE A 61 -10.77 -5.85 -7.60
C ILE A 61 -10.17 -4.85 -8.59
N ILE A 62 -10.58 -3.58 -8.50
CA ILE A 62 -10.16 -2.52 -9.42
C ILE A 62 -9.22 -1.57 -8.66
N PRO A 63 -7.89 -1.70 -8.81
CA PRO A 63 -6.94 -0.78 -8.20
C PRO A 63 -7.01 0.58 -8.90
N ILE A 64 -7.20 1.64 -8.12
CA ILE A 64 -7.11 3.03 -8.59
C ILE A 64 -5.72 3.53 -8.21
N GLU A 65 -4.99 4.03 -9.21
CA GLU A 65 -3.71 4.66 -9.02
C GLU A 65 -3.90 6.16 -8.83
N ILE A 66 -3.21 6.72 -7.83
CA ILE A 66 -3.20 8.17 -7.57
C ILE A 66 -1.77 8.64 -7.67
N THR A 67 -1.48 9.38 -8.74
CA THR A 67 -0.15 9.91 -9.03
C THR A 67 0.06 11.27 -8.35
N LYS A 68 1.31 11.74 -8.37
CA LYS A 68 1.66 13.10 -7.93
C LYS A 68 0.90 14.17 -8.71
N ASN A 69 0.62 13.94 -9.99
CA ASN A 69 -0.13 14.86 -10.84
C ASN A 69 -1.59 14.94 -10.39
N ASP A 70 -2.22 13.81 -10.07
CA ASP A 70 -3.59 13.74 -9.57
C ASP A 70 -3.74 14.51 -8.25
N ILE A 71 -2.77 14.35 -7.34
CA ILE A 71 -2.73 15.08 -6.08
C ILE A 71 -2.56 16.59 -6.33
N SER A 72 -1.68 16.98 -7.25
CA SER A 72 -1.41 18.39 -7.56
C SER A 72 -2.62 19.06 -8.21
N ALA A 73 -3.30 18.38 -9.13
CA ALA A 73 -4.54 18.84 -9.74
C ALA A 73 -5.67 18.98 -8.69
N SER A 74 -5.78 18.01 -7.79
CA SER A 74 -6.76 18.04 -6.70
C SER A 74 -6.53 19.23 -5.76
N LYS A 75 -5.26 19.50 -5.39
CA LYS A 75 -4.89 20.67 -4.57
C LYS A 75 -5.25 21.98 -5.26
N LEU A 76 -4.99 22.09 -6.56
CA LEU A 76 -5.33 23.29 -7.33
C LEU A 76 -6.85 23.51 -7.38
N LYS A 77 -7.62 22.45 -7.60
CA LYS A 77 -9.09 22.50 -7.61
C LYS A 77 -9.65 22.97 -6.26
N LEU A 78 -9.17 22.39 -5.16
CA LEU A 78 -9.60 22.77 -3.81
C LEU A 78 -9.31 24.24 -3.52
N ARG A 79 -8.11 24.74 -3.87
CA ARG A 79 -7.77 26.17 -3.71
C ARG A 79 -8.69 27.10 -4.50
N LYS A 80 -9.02 26.74 -5.75
CA LYS A 80 -9.94 27.53 -6.58
C LYS A 80 -11.35 27.60 -5.96
N MET A 81 -11.86 26.48 -5.44
CA MET A 81 -13.16 26.46 -4.75
C MET A 81 -13.18 27.34 -3.50
N THR A 82 -12.10 27.34 -2.71
CA THR A 82 -12.01 28.22 -1.53
C THR A 82 -12.03 29.69 -1.91
N LEU A 83 -11.37 30.08 -3.01
CA LEU A 83 -11.34 31.46 -3.49
C LEU A 83 -12.70 31.92 -4.05
N THR A 84 -13.48 31.03 -4.67
CA THR A 84 -14.83 31.36 -5.17
C THR A 84 -15.88 31.53 -4.07
N HIS A 85 -15.65 31.01 -2.86
CA HIS A 85 -16.56 31.18 -1.72
C HIS A 85 -16.20 32.37 -0.82
N LEU A 86 -15.11 33.08 -1.12
CA LEU A 86 -14.65 34.27 -0.39
C LEU A 86 -14.96 35.59 -1.13
N ASN A 87 -15.64 35.52 -2.28
CA ASN A 87 -16.12 36.68 -3.05
C ASN A 87 -17.65 36.72 -3.08
#